data_AF-A0AA43FKN0-F1
#
_entry.id   AF-A0AA43FKN0-F1
#
_cell.length_a   1.000
_cell.length_b   1.000
_cell.length_c   1.000
_cell.angle_alpha   90.00
_cell.angle_beta   90.00
_cell.angle_gamma   90.00
#
_symmetry.space_group_name_H-M   'P 1'
#
loop_
_entity.id
_entity.type
_entity.pdbx_description
1 polymer ?
#
loop_
_entity_poly.entity_id
_entity_poly.type
_entity_poly.pdbx_seq_one_letter_code
_entity_poly.pdbx_strand_id
1 'polypeptide(L)'
;MEKLVSEHRLGRQMVIGNMTVIPVEKTFYSARLVGSGLWMAGAMEPVAIIIITSGGVMALDMTAAELSLSDIHQMAPHLTDQLNKRLE
;
A
#
# COMPACT_ATOMS: atom_id res chain seq x y z
N MET A 1 15.76 -3.28 -25.91
CA MET A 1 15.51 -2.03 -25.18
C MET A 1 14.68 -2.37 -23.96
N GLU A 2 15.17 -2.06 -22.78
CA GLU A 2 14.44 -2.26 -21.52
C GLU A 2 13.75 -0.94 -21.16
N LYS A 3 12.45 -1.00 -20.86
CA LYS A 3 11.68 0.18 -20.44
C LYS A 3 11.21 -0.06 -19.01
N LEU A 4 11.66 0.78 -18.09
CA LEU A 4 11.14 0.86 -16.73
C LEU A 4 9.99 1.86 -16.71
N VAL A 5 8.85 1.44 -16.17
CA VAL A 5 7.68 2.30 -15.92
C VAL A 5 7.38 2.27 -14.44
N SER A 6 7.13 3.43 -13.85
CA SER A 6 6.65 3.56 -12.48
C SER A 6 5.31 4.28 -12.46
N GLU A 7 4.33 3.74 -11.75
CA GLU A 7 3.03 4.37 -11.55
C GLU A 7 2.55 4.22 -10.10
N HIS A 8 1.76 5.18 -9.63
CA HIS A 8 1.05 5.06 -8.36
C HIS A 8 -0.33 4.46 -8.62
N ARG A 9 -0.71 3.48 -7.81
CA ARG A 9 -2.02 2.81 -7.91
C ARG A 9 -2.65 2.71 -6.53
N LEU A 10 -3.98 2.70 -6.51
CA LEU A 10 -4.71 2.26 -5.33
C LEU A 10 -4.68 0.74 -5.31
N GLY A 11 -4.13 0.18 -4.23
CA GLY A 11 -4.15 -1.26 -3.99
C GLY A 11 -5.53 -1.72 -3.55
N ARG A 12 -5.61 -3.00 -3.17
CA ARG A 12 -6.89 -3.60 -2.79
C ARG A 12 -7.42 -2.99 -1.49
N GLN A 13 -8.62 -2.43 -1.54
CA GLN A 13 -9.30 -1.94 -0.34
C GLN A 13 -9.52 -3.08 0.68
N MET A 14 -9.34 -2.76 1.95
CA MET A 14 -9.57 -3.65 3.08
C MET A 14 -10.58 -2.98 4.01
N VAL A 15 -11.69 -3.67 4.29
CA VAL A 15 -12.68 -3.23 5.27
C VAL A 15 -12.34 -3.88 6.61
N ILE A 16 -12.22 -3.06 7.64
CA ILE A 16 -11.81 -3.44 8.98
C ILE A 16 -12.78 -2.78 9.96
N GLY A 17 -13.74 -3.54 10.49
CA GLY A 17 -14.81 -2.96 11.33
C GLY A 17 -15.62 -1.89 10.59
N ASN A 18 -15.66 -0.68 11.13
CA ASN A 18 -16.32 0.50 10.55
C ASN A 18 -15.38 1.37 9.69
N MET A 19 -14.23 0.84 9.29
CA MET A 19 -13.17 1.56 8.62
C MET A 19 -12.78 0.90 7.31
N THR A 20 -12.44 1.70 6.31
CA THR A 20 -11.90 1.25 5.03
C THR A 20 -10.47 1.73 4.89
N VAL A 21 -9.57 0.79 4.62
CA VAL A 21 -8.14 1.03 4.43
C VAL A 21 -7.80 0.79 2.97
N ILE A 22 -7.20 1.78 2.30
CA ILE A 22 -6.81 1.71 0.89
C ILE A 22 -5.31 1.98 0.83
N PRO A 23 -4.47 0.96 0.58
CA PRO A 23 -3.06 1.18 0.35
C PRO A 23 -2.86 1.93 -0.97
N VAL A 24 -1.90 2.84 -0.99
CA VAL A 24 -1.36 3.46 -2.20
C VAL A 24 -0.02 2.80 -2.44
N GLU A 25 0.12 2.19 -3.61
CA GLU A 25 1.26 1.38 -3.97
C GLU A 25 1.98 2.05 -5.14
N LYS A 26 3.30 2.07 -5.09
CA LYS A 26 4.14 2.40 -6.23
C LYS A 26 4.51 1.10 -6.92
N THR A 27 4.06 0.95 -8.16
CA THR A 27 4.37 -0.23 -8.95
C THR A 27 5.46 0.07 -9.96
N PHE A 28 6.45 -0.81 -10.03
CA PHE A 28 7.54 -0.79 -10.98
C PHE A 28 7.35 -1.94 -11.95
N TYR A 29 7.42 -1.65 -13.24
CA TYR A 29 7.35 -2.67 -14.28
C TYR A 29 8.55 -2.52 -15.21
N SER A 30 9.21 -3.65 -15.52
CA SER A 30 10.17 -3.73 -16.61
C SER A 30 9.67 -4.70 -17.66
N ALA A 31 9.83 -4.32 -18.92
CA ALA A 31 9.52 -5.18 -20.06
C ALA A 31 10.75 -5.29 -20.96
N ARG A 32 11.08 -6.52 -21.36
CA ARG A 32 12.21 -6.82 -22.23
C ARG A 32 11.81 -7.80 -23.32
N LEU A 33 12.10 -7.43 -24.57
CA LEU A 33 12.05 -8.35 -25.70
C LEU A 33 13.33 -9.19 -25.74
N VAL A 34 13.17 -10.52 -25.77
CA VAL A 34 14.26 -11.49 -25.93
C VAL A 34 13.86 -12.46 -27.05
N GLY A 35 14.51 -12.36 -28.21
CA GLY A 35 14.08 -13.05 -29.42
C GLY A 35 12.70 -12.56 -29.86
N SER A 36 11.75 -13.48 -30.03
CA SER A 36 10.33 -13.20 -30.31
C SER A 36 9.44 -13.11 -29.05
N GLY A 37 10.01 -13.29 -27.85
CA GLY A 37 9.26 -13.30 -26.59
C GLY A 37 9.30 -11.95 -25.86
N LEU A 38 8.16 -11.53 -25.30
CA LEU A 38 8.06 -10.40 -24.37
C LEU A 38 8.09 -10.92 -22.93
N TRP A 39 9.11 -10.51 -22.18
CA TRP A 39 9.25 -10.82 -20.76
C TRP A 39 8.88 -9.59 -19.95
N MET A 40 8.08 -9.78 -18.89
CA MET A 40 7.68 -8.73 -17.97
C MET A 40 8.04 -9.12 -16.55
N ALA A 41 8.59 -8.17 -15.79
CA ALA A 41 8.78 -8.27 -14.36
C ALA A 41 8.10 -7.07 -13.69
N GLY A 42 7.61 -7.28 -12.46
CA GLY A 42 6.95 -6.24 -11.68
C GLY A 42 7.30 -6.34 -10.20
N ALA A 43 7.41 -5.19 -9.53
CA ALA A 43 7.56 -5.06 -8.09
C ALA A 43 6.59 -3.99 -7.56
N MET A 44 6.11 -4.17 -6.33
CA MET A 44 5.14 -3.28 -5.69
C MET A 44 5.65 -2.86 -4.32
N GLU A 45 5.61 -1.56 -4.03
CA GLU A 45 6.00 -0.99 -2.74
C GLU A 45 4.83 -0.17 -2.17
N PRO A 46 4.38 -0.42 -0.93
CA PRO A 46 3.41 0.45 -0.28
C PRO A 46 4.07 1.79 0.04
N VAL A 47 3.47 2.89 -0.42
CA VAL A 47 4.01 4.25 -0.22
C VAL A 47 3.10 5.13 0.63
N ALA A 48 1.81 4.83 0.70
CA ALA A 48 0.90 5.49 1.61
C ALA A 48 -0.28 4.58 1.96
N ILE A 49 -1.05 4.96 2.98
CA ILE A 49 -2.32 4.33 3.32
C ILE A 49 -3.37 5.41 3.51
N ILE A 50 -4.51 5.25 2.85
CA ILE A 50 -5.71 6.06 3.07
C ILE A 50 -6.62 5.30 4.02
N ILE A 51 -7.10 5.98 5.05
CA ILE A 51 -7.99 5.44 6.07
C ILE A 51 -9.27 6.26 6.04
N ILE A 52 -10.39 5.60 5.81
CA ILE A 52 -11.73 6.19 5.78
C ILE A 52 -12.51 5.65 6.98
N THR A 53 -13.00 6.54 7.82
CA THR A 53 -13.85 6.23 8.97
C THR A 53 -15.13 7.07 8.91
N SER A 54 -16.10 6.79 9.79
CA SER A 54 -17.27 7.66 9.96
C SER A 54 -16.93 9.07 10.44
N GLY A 55 -15.76 9.26 11.06
CA GLY A 55 -15.29 10.56 11.57
C GLY A 55 -14.49 11.38 10.55
N GLY A 56 -14.11 10.81 9.41
CA GLY A 56 -13.34 11.50 8.38
C GLY A 56 -12.38 10.61 7.58
N VAL A 57 -11.60 11.25 6.72
CA VAL A 57 -10.58 10.63 5.87
C VAL A 57 -9.19 11.08 6.31
N MET A 58 -8.27 10.13 6.47
CA MET A 58 -6.87 10.37 6.81
C MET A 58 -5.97 9.69 5.77
N ALA A 59 -4.83 10.30 5.45
CA ALA A 59 -3.81 9.70 4.60
C ALA A 59 -2.47 9.71 5.34
N LEU A 60 -1.78 8.58 5.34
CA LEU A 60 -0.48 8.37 5.98
C LEU A 60 0.56 8.08 4.90
N ASP A 61 1.60 8.90 4.82
CA ASP A 61 2.77 8.64 3.98
C ASP A 61 3.69 7.63 4.66
N MET A 62 3.85 6.45 4.05
CA MET A 62 4.71 5.38 4.57
C MET A 62 6.17 5.53 4.13
N THR A 63 6.45 6.37 3.14
CA THR A 63 7.82 6.63 2.66
C THR A 63 8.56 7.61 3.56
N ALA A 64 7.82 8.51 4.21
CA ALA A 64 8.36 9.55 5.08
C ALA A 64 8.63 9.08 6.52
N ALA A 65 8.04 7.96 6.95
CA ALA A 65 8.17 7.46 8.31
C ALA A 65 8.04 5.95 8.35
N GLU A 66 9.02 5.27 8.96
CA GLU A 66 8.77 3.99 9.62
C GLU A 66 7.74 4.25 10.72
N LEU A 67 6.45 4.22 10.38
CA LEU A 67 5.38 4.41 11.35
C LEU A 67 5.38 3.20 12.26
N SER A 68 5.81 3.40 13.51
CA SER A 68 5.74 2.34 14.49
C SER A 68 4.27 1.95 14.68
N LEU A 69 4.01 0.66 14.95
CA LEU A 69 2.65 0.20 15.29
C LEU A 69 2.06 0.98 16.48
N SER A 70 2.92 1.53 17.35
CA SER A 70 2.54 2.43 18.44
C SER A 70 2.03 3.78 17.95
N ASP A 71 2.67 4.40 16.96
CA ASP A 71 2.20 5.66 16.37
C ASP A 71 0.87 5.45 15.62
N ILE A 72 0.77 4.33 14.90
CA ILE A 72 -0.49 3.91 14.26
C ILE A 72 -1.58 3.68 15.32
N HIS A 73 -1.24 3.09 16.47
CA HIS A 73 -2.19 2.90 17.56
C HIS A 73 -2.64 4.22 18.19
N GLN A 74 -1.77 5.21 18.30
CA GLN A 74 -2.16 6.54 18.80
C GLN A 74 -3.04 7.30 17.81
N MET A 75 -2.74 7.21 16.51
CA MET A 75 -3.48 7.91 15.46
C MET A 75 -4.80 7.22 15.10
N ALA A 76 -4.82 5.89 15.14
CA ALA A 76 -5.95 5.06 14.76
C ALA A 76 -5.96 3.74 15.58
N PRO A 77 -6.37 3.77 16.87
CA PRO A 77 -6.27 2.63 17.79
C PRO A 77 -6.91 1.35 17.24
N HIS A 78 -8.07 1.50 16.58
CA HIS A 78 -8.84 0.40 16.01
C HIS A 78 -8.14 -0.30 14.82
N LEU A 79 -7.14 0.34 14.20
CA LEU A 79 -6.38 -0.20 13.07
C LEU A 79 -5.35 -1.22 13.54
N THR A 80 -4.66 -0.92 14.63
CA THR A 80 -3.61 -1.77 15.21
C THR A 80 -4.20 -3.08 15.74
N ASP A 81 -5.36 -3.03 16.41
CA ASP A 81 -6.04 -4.21 16.94
C ASP A 81 -6.43 -5.23 15.86
N GLN A 82 -6.61 -4.76 14.62
CA GLN A 82 -7.06 -5.56 13.49
C GLN A 82 -5.90 -6.02 12.61
N LEU A 83 -4.85 -5.21 12.51
CA LEU A 83 -3.58 -5.62 11.90
C LEU A 83 -2.93 -6.75 12.72
N ASN A 84 -2.91 -6.65 14.05
CA ASN A 84 -2.34 -7.69 14.93
C ASN A 84 -3.06 -9.04 14.76
N LYS A 85 -4.38 -9.06 14.60
CA LYS A 85 -5.18 -10.29 14.38
C LYS A 85 -4.89 -11.02 13.07
N ARG A 86 -4.20 -10.40 12.11
CA ARG A 86 -3.82 -11.02 10.82
C ARG A 86 -2.37 -11.48 10.77
N LEU A 87 -1.56 -11.09 11.76
CA LEU A 87 -0.15 -11.46 11.87
C LEU A 87 0.07 -12.68 12.79
N GLU A 88 -0.95 -13.07 13.56
CA GLU A 88 -1.07 -14.36 14.26
C GLU A 88 -1.65 -15.44 13.33
#